data_AF-A0A396INI4-F1
#
_entry.id   AF-A0A396INI4-F1
#
_cell.length_a   1.000
_cell.length_b   1.000
_cell.length_c   1.000
_cell.angle_alpha   90.00
_cell.angle_beta   90.00
_cell.angle_gamma   90.00
#
_symmetry.space_group_name_H-M   'P 1'
#
loop_
_entity.id
_entity.type
_entity.pdbx_description
1 polymer ?
#
loop_
_entity_poly.entity_id
_entity_poly.type
_entity_poly.pdbx_seq_one_letter_code
_entity_poly.pdbx_strand_id
1 'polypeptide(L)'
;MHSDHENLFPDSLDLPALTSLHLQHFTFCVGDNDHAEPFSAFNRLNSLLISNCAVRGAQTLCILSATLVNLTPYQHDHKNYYYGIDLRAPSLCTFTFYGTPYQNISGGDISSLKHVDMHAEVDSFHRDSPPLFLLSWLIEFADIKSLTVTATTLQVL
;
A
#
# COMPACT_ATOMS: atom_id res chain seq x y z
N MET A 1 -26.17 -12.79 -11.51
CA MET A 1 -25.55 -11.55 -12.05
C MET A 1 -25.74 -10.48 -10.99
N HIS A 2 -24.80 -10.31 -10.07
CA HIS A 2 -24.77 -9.14 -9.21
C HIS A 2 -23.90 -8.10 -9.91
N SER A 3 -24.47 -6.93 -10.17
CA SER A 3 -23.69 -5.75 -10.54
C SER A 3 -22.91 -5.33 -9.30
N ASP A 4 -21.68 -5.81 -9.16
CA ASP A 4 -20.72 -5.27 -8.21
C ASP A 4 -20.52 -3.79 -8.58
N HIS A 5 -21.21 -2.90 -7.87
CA HIS A 5 -20.91 -1.48 -7.93
C HIS A 5 -19.51 -1.31 -7.33
N GLU A 6 -18.49 -1.19 -8.17
CA GLU A 6 -17.15 -0.81 -7.72
C GLU A 6 -17.22 0.57 -7.06
N ASN A 7 -16.72 0.67 -5.84
CA ASN A 7 -16.61 1.95 -5.14
C ASN A 7 -15.37 2.68 -5.69
N LEU A 8 -15.56 3.42 -6.77
CA LEU A 8 -14.48 4.22 -7.35
C LEU A 8 -14.05 5.32 -6.37
N PHE A 9 -12.75 5.47 -6.19
CA PHE A 9 -12.22 6.62 -5.48
C PHE A 9 -12.49 7.88 -6.31
N PRO A 10 -13.00 8.97 -5.70
CA PRO A 10 -13.31 10.20 -6.43
C PRO A 10 -12.06 10.84 -7.03
N ASP A 11 -12.19 11.41 -8.24
CA ASP A 11 -11.09 12.06 -8.97
C ASP A 11 -10.55 13.32 -8.25
N SER A 12 -11.36 13.93 -7.37
CA SER A 12 -10.94 15.06 -6.56
C SER A 12 -11.65 15.09 -5.20
N LEU A 13 -10.89 15.41 -4.16
CA LEU A 13 -11.38 15.68 -2.81
C LEU A 13 -10.64 16.89 -2.25
N ASP A 14 -11.34 17.99 -2.02
CA ASP A 14 -10.76 19.17 -1.38
C ASP A 14 -10.95 19.09 0.14
N LEU A 15 -9.95 18.53 0.81
CA LEU A 15 -9.95 18.36 2.26
C LEU A 15 -8.63 18.90 2.84
N PRO A 16 -8.42 20.22 2.88
CA PRO A 16 -7.12 20.85 3.17
C PRO A 16 -6.67 20.67 4.63
N ALA A 17 -7.56 20.23 5.51
CA ALA A 17 -7.27 19.94 6.91
C ALA A 17 -7.11 18.43 7.21
N LEU A 18 -7.26 17.56 6.19
CA LEU A 18 -7.22 16.11 6.38
C LEU A 18 -5.82 15.65 6.80
N THR A 19 -5.73 15.03 7.98
CA THR A 19 -4.47 14.48 8.51
C THR A 19 -4.45 12.96 8.50
N SER A 20 -5.60 12.30 8.60
CA SER A 20 -5.70 10.85 8.57
C SER A 20 -6.78 10.41 7.60
N LEU A 21 -6.45 9.45 6.73
CA LEU A 21 -7.36 8.89 5.75
C LEU A 21 -7.36 7.37 5.86
N HIS A 22 -8.56 6.81 6.01
CA HIS A 22 -8.79 5.38 5.99
C HIS A 22 -9.73 5.05 4.82
N LEU A 23 -9.25 4.23 3.91
CA LEU A 23 -9.99 3.75 2.76
C LEU A 23 -10.17 2.24 2.84
N GLN A 24 -11.38 1.77 2.59
CA GLN A 24 -11.71 0.35 2.58
C GLN A 24 -12.53 0.02 1.33
N HIS A 25 -12.12 -1.01 0.58
CA HIS A 25 -12.81 -1.50 -0.62
C HIS A 25 -13.02 -0.43 -1.71
N PHE A 26 -12.04 0.47 -1.89
CA PHE A 26 -12.05 1.44 -2.99
C PHE A 26 -11.27 0.92 -4.19
N THR A 27 -11.72 1.29 -5.39
CA THR A 27 -10.97 1.09 -6.63
C THR A 27 -10.39 2.42 -7.09
N PHE A 28 -9.06 2.49 -7.25
CA PHE A 28 -8.39 3.64 -7.83
C PHE A 28 -8.33 3.49 -9.35
N CYS A 29 -8.73 4.54 -10.07
CA CYS A 29 -8.62 4.61 -11.53
C CYS A 29 -7.27 5.19 -11.94
N VAL A 30 -6.69 4.61 -12.98
CA VAL A 30 -5.49 5.12 -13.64
C VAL A 30 -5.82 6.43 -14.34
N GLY A 31 -4.97 7.45 -14.14
CA GLY A 31 -5.03 8.71 -14.89
C GLY A 31 -4.33 8.58 -16.25
N ASP A 32 -4.09 9.69 -16.94
CA ASP A 32 -3.52 9.70 -18.29
C ASP A 32 -2.07 9.13 -18.39
N ASN A 33 -1.38 8.98 -17.26
CA ASN A 33 0.04 8.58 -17.19
C ASN A 33 0.24 7.12 -16.74
N ASP A 34 -0.73 6.22 -16.95
CA ASP A 34 -0.63 4.79 -16.55
C ASP A 34 -0.49 4.53 -15.03
N HIS A 35 -0.61 5.59 -14.23
CA HIS A 35 -0.49 5.58 -12.78
C HIS A 35 -1.72 6.20 -12.10
N ALA A 36 -2.12 5.67 -10.95
CA ALA A 36 -3.13 6.28 -10.10
C ALA A 36 -2.44 7.12 -9.00
N GLU A 37 -2.72 8.43 -8.94
CA GLU A 37 -2.15 9.37 -7.96
C GLU A 37 -3.22 10.05 -7.08
N PRO A 38 -3.99 9.29 -6.28
CA PRO A 38 -5.17 9.82 -5.58
C PRO A 38 -4.85 10.74 -4.39
N PHE A 39 -3.59 10.80 -3.93
CA PHE A 39 -3.24 11.41 -2.65
C PHE A 39 -2.46 12.73 -2.73
N SER A 40 -2.05 13.16 -3.93
CA SER A 40 -1.16 14.30 -4.11
C SER A 40 -1.75 15.65 -3.63
N ALA A 41 -3.08 15.76 -3.58
CA ALA A 41 -3.78 16.95 -3.11
C ALA A 41 -3.79 17.09 -1.57
N PHE A 42 -3.55 16.02 -0.80
CA PHE A 42 -3.66 16.05 0.66
C PHE A 42 -2.35 16.53 1.32
N ASN A 43 -2.15 17.85 1.32
CA ASN A 43 -0.94 18.51 1.82
C ASN A 43 -0.67 18.41 3.34
N ARG A 44 -1.58 17.80 4.11
CA ARG A 44 -1.45 17.59 5.57
C ARG A 44 -1.62 16.13 5.98
N LEU A 45 -1.77 15.22 5.02
CA LEU A 45 -1.98 13.80 5.29
C LEU A 45 -0.74 13.23 5.99
N ASN A 46 -0.91 12.80 7.23
CA ASN A 46 0.13 12.21 8.07
C ASN A 46 -0.02 10.68 8.18
N SER A 47 -1.24 10.17 8.04
CA SER A 47 -1.55 8.75 8.24
C SER A 47 -2.49 8.27 7.14
N LEU A 48 -2.13 7.18 6.47
CA LEU A 48 -2.91 6.57 5.41
C LEU A 48 -3.07 5.08 5.68
N LEU A 49 -4.33 4.63 5.76
CA LEU A 49 -4.67 3.21 5.79
C LEU A 49 -5.43 2.88 4.51
N ILE A 50 -4.95 1.86 3.79
CA ILE A 50 -5.57 1.35 2.57
C ILE A 50 -5.91 -0.12 2.80
N SER A 51 -7.19 -0.45 2.85
CA SER A 51 -7.68 -1.80 3.17
C SER A 51 -8.48 -2.39 2.02
N ASN A 52 -8.03 -3.52 1.48
CA ASN A 52 -8.68 -4.26 0.39
C ASN A 52 -9.04 -3.36 -0.80
N CYS A 53 -8.17 -2.41 -1.14
CA CYS A 53 -8.37 -1.54 -2.30
C CYS A 53 -7.73 -2.15 -3.55
N ALA A 54 -8.24 -1.75 -4.71
CA ALA A 54 -7.78 -2.22 -6.01
C ALA A 54 -7.32 -1.07 -6.90
N VAL A 55 -6.53 -1.38 -7.92
CA VAL A 55 -6.17 -0.45 -8.99
C VAL A 55 -6.73 -0.97 -10.31
N ARG A 56 -7.68 -0.24 -10.90
CA ARG A 56 -8.26 -0.61 -12.20
C ARG A 56 -7.26 -0.27 -13.30
N GLY A 57 -6.94 -1.23 -14.16
CA GLY A 57 -5.88 -1.08 -15.18
C GLY A 57 -4.53 -1.69 -14.78
N ALA A 58 -4.43 -2.22 -13.55
CA ALA A 58 -3.43 -3.19 -13.07
C ALA A 58 -1.94 -2.79 -13.10
N GLN A 59 -1.58 -1.51 -13.22
CA GLN A 59 -0.17 -1.12 -13.26
C GLN A 59 0.35 -0.71 -11.88
N THR A 60 0.08 0.52 -11.42
CA THR A 60 0.71 1.02 -10.18
C THR A 60 -0.14 2.08 -9.47
N LEU A 61 -0.23 1.99 -8.14
CA LEU A 61 -0.70 3.05 -7.25
C LEU A 61 0.50 3.89 -6.80
N CYS A 62 0.51 5.17 -7.16
CA CYS A 62 1.53 6.11 -6.74
C CYS A 62 1.10 6.83 -5.47
N ILE A 63 1.86 6.64 -4.39
CA ILE A 63 1.67 7.34 -3.12
C ILE A 63 2.71 8.47 -3.05
N LEU A 64 2.29 9.64 -3.52
CA LEU A 64 3.07 10.87 -3.49
C LEU A 64 2.64 11.73 -2.30
N SER A 65 3.47 11.86 -1.28
CA SER A 65 3.16 12.74 -0.14
C SER A 65 4.39 13.13 0.67
N ALA A 66 4.68 14.43 0.72
CA ALA A 66 5.76 14.95 1.54
C ALA A 66 5.47 14.93 3.05
N THR A 67 4.20 14.78 3.45
CA THR A 67 3.77 14.84 4.86
C THR A 67 3.40 13.48 5.45
N LEU A 68 3.26 12.45 4.61
CA LEU A 68 2.86 11.13 5.08
C LEU A 68 3.94 10.56 6.01
N VAL A 69 3.55 10.23 7.24
CA VAL A 69 4.44 9.68 8.28
C VAL A 69 4.16 8.20 8.51
N ASN A 70 2.89 7.79 8.39
CA ASN A 70 2.44 6.42 8.63
C ASN A 70 1.67 5.87 7.43
N LEU A 71 2.09 4.72 6.92
CA LEU A 71 1.39 3.98 5.88
C LEU A 71 1.01 2.59 6.40
N THR A 72 -0.27 2.24 6.24
CA THR A 72 -0.81 0.95 6.65
C THR A 72 -1.60 0.27 5.52
N PRO A 73 -0.95 -0.52 4.66
CA PRO A 73 -1.65 -1.38 3.71
C PRO A 73 -2.19 -2.62 4.43
N TYR A 74 -3.43 -2.98 4.12
CA TYR A 74 -4.14 -4.12 4.70
C TYR A 74 -4.82 -4.91 3.58
N GLN A 75 -4.47 -6.17 3.38
CA GLN A 75 -5.00 -6.99 2.29
C GLN A 75 -5.38 -8.39 2.74
N HIS A 76 -6.68 -8.67 2.90
CA HIS A 76 -7.17 -10.03 3.19
C HIS A 76 -8.09 -10.58 2.09
N ASP A 77 -8.58 -9.73 1.17
CA ASP A 77 -9.43 -10.22 0.07
C ASP A 77 -8.60 -10.94 -1.00
N HIS A 78 -9.10 -12.11 -1.42
CA HIS A 78 -8.51 -13.03 -2.40
C HIS A 78 -8.77 -12.65 -3.86
N LYS A 79 -9.55 -11.59 -4.09
CA LYS A 79 -9.69 -11.06 -5.44
C LYS A 79 -8.31 -10.61 -5.91
N ASN A 80 -7.76 -11.28 -6.94
CA ASN A 80 -6.41 -11.15 -7.50
C ASN A 80 -6.04 -9.72 -7.94
N TYR A 81 -5.91 -8.79 -7.00
CA TYR A 81 -5.47 -7.42 -7.23
C TYR A 81 -3.95 -7.38 -7.05
N TYR A 82 -3.22 -8.02 -7.96
CA TYR A 82 -1.80 -7.74 -8.10
C TYR A 82 -1.65 -6.32 -8.66
N TYR A 83 -0.98 -5.45 -7.93
CA TYR A 83 -0.64 -4.10 -8.39
C TYR A 83 0.66 -3.63 -7.75
N GLY A 84 1.38 -2.74 -8.44
CA GLY A 84 2.55 -2.07 -7.86
C GLY A 84 2.13 -0.92 -6.94
N ILE A 85 2.94 -0.63 -5.93
CA ILE A 85 2.90 0.61 -5.15
C ILE A 85 4.22 1.32 -5.37
N ASP A 86 4.16 2.50 -5.98
CA ASP A 86 5.30 3.40 -6.09
C ASP A 86 5.22 4.43 -4.96
N LEU A 87 6.16 4.36 -4.03
CA LEU A 87 6.14 5.10 -2.78
C LEU A 87 7.18 6.22 -2.81
N ARG A 88 6.71 7.47 -2.92
CA ARG A 88 7.52 8.69 -2.78
C ARG A 88 7.00 9.53 -1.63
N ALA A 89 7.48 9.18 -0.44
CA ALA A 89 7.05 9.78 0.81
C ALA A 89 8.28 10.04 1.69
N PRO A 90 9.02 11.14 1.48
CA PRO A 90 10.29 11.40 2.18
C PRO A 90 10.15 11.52 3.69
N SER A 91 8.96 11.83 4.20
CA SER A 91 8.67 11.92 5.64
C SER A 91 8.14 10.62 6.25
N LEU A 92 7.99 9.56 5.45
CA LEU A 92 7.47 8.28 5.92
C LEU A 92 8.41 7.71 6.96
N CYS A 93 7.89 7.49 8.16
CA CYS A 93 8.65 7.01 9.32
C CYS A 93 8.27 5.58 9.68
N THR A 94 7.00 5.23 9.46
CA THR A 94 6.43 3.94 9.85
C THR A 94 5.65 3.32 8.70
N PHE A 95 5.95 2.05 8.44
CA PHE A 95 5.22 1.20 7.51
C PHE A 95 4.72 -0.02 8.26
N THR A 96 3.41 -0.26 8.22
CA THR A 96 2.80 -1.42 8.88
C THR A 96 1.95 -2.19 7.89
N PHE A 97 2.23 -3.47 7.70
CA PHE A 97 1.50 -4.32 6.76
C PHE A 97 0.71 -5.41 7.47
N TYR A 98 -0.49 -5.69 6.98
CA TYR A 98 -1.34 -6.79 7.43
C TYR A 98 -1.90 -7.57 6.23
N GLY A 99 -1.89 -8.90 6.32
CA GLY A 99 -2.57 -9.80 5.38
C GLY A 99 -1.65 -10.40 4.32
N THR A 100 -2.14 -10.64 3.10
CA THR A 100 -1.36 -11.34 2.05
C THR A 100 -0.66 -10.37 1.11
N PRO A 101 0.68 -10.47 0.96
CA PRO A 101 1.48 -9.52 0.20
C PRO A 101 1.36 -9.79 -1.31
N TYR A 102 0.34 -9.20 -1.95
CA TYR A 102 0.12 -9.26 -3.39
C TYR A 102 0.67 -8.04 -4.15
N GLN A 103 1.21 -7.07 -3.42
CA GLN A 103 1.71 -5.82 -3.98
C GLN A 103 3.22 -5.86 -4.16
N ASN A 104 3.71 -5.37 -5.29
CA ASN A 104 5.12 -5.02 -5.41
C ASN A 104 5.31 -3.59 -4.91
N ILE A 105 6.27 -3.34 -4.01
CA ILE A 105 6.56 -1.98 -3.54
C ILE A 105 7.89 -1.55 -4.15
N SER A 106 7.92 -0.36 -4.76
CA SER A 106 9.15 0.33 -5.14
C SER A 106 9.28 1.62 -4.33
N GLY A 107 10.41 1.80 -3.64
CA GLY A 107 10.66 2.97 -2.80
C GLY A 107 11.51 4.01 -3.52
N GLY A 108 10.88 4.95 -4.22
CA GLY A 108 11.60 6.02 -4.91
C GLY A 108 12.19 7.09 -3.97
N ASP A 109 11.51 7.37 -2.85
CA ASP A 109 11.95 8.33 -1.84
C ASP A 109 11.33 8.01 -0.47
N ILE A 110 11.94 7.06 0.25
CA ILE A 110 11.52 6.61 1.60
C ILE A 110 12.67 6.68 2.61
N SER A 111 13.58 7.63 2.41
CA SER A 111 14.82 7.79 3.19
C SER A 111 14.61 7.99 4.70
N SER A 112 13.43 8.42 5.15
CA SER A 112 13.10 8.59 6.57
C SER A 112 12.51 7.36 7.25
N LEU A 113 12.29 6.26 6.51
CA LEU A 113 11.62 5.06 7.02
C LEU A 113 12.47 4.44 8.13
N LYS A 114 11.89 4.30 9.33
CA LYS A 114 12.60 3.80 10.52
C LYS A 114 12.01 2.50 11.04
N HIS A 115 10.69 2.38 10.96
CA HIS A 115 9.96 1.32 11.65
C HIS A 115 9.11 0.56 10.64
N VAL A 116 9.39 -0.73 10.50
CA VAL A 116 8.62 -1.64 9.65
C VAL A 116 8.03 -2.72 10.53
N ASP A 117 6.72 -2.93 10.40
CA ASP A 117 5.99 -3.98 11.10
C ASP A 117 5.19 -4.81 10.08
N MET A 118 5.43 -6.12 10.04
CA MET A 118 4.84 -7.02 9.05
C MET A 118 4.08 -8.15 9.72
N HIS A 119 2.78 -8.17 9.49
CA HIS A 119 1.82 -9.20 9.89
C HIS A 119 1.31 -9.92 8.64
N ALA A 120 2.22 -10.58 7.92
CA ALA A 120 1.90 -11.26 6.68
C ALA A 120 1.31 -12.65 6.95
N GLU A 121 0.33 -13.00 6.12
CA GLU A 121 -0.37 -14.27 6.13
C GLU A 121 -0.48 -14.77 4.69
N VAL A 122 -0.27 -16.06 4.46
CA VAL A 122 -0.52 -16.69 3.16
C VAL A 122 -1.68 -17.65 3.30
N ASP A 123 -2.70 -17.43 2.47
CA ASP A 123 -3.74 -18.43 2.31
C ASP A 123 -3.20 -19.60 1.47
N SER A 124 -3.46 -20.81 1.96
CA SER A 124 -3.10 -22.10 1.36
C SER A 124 -3.55 -22.29 -0.10
N PHE A 125 -4.48 -21.45 -0.59
CA PHE A 125 -5.00 -21.49 -1.96
C PHE A 125 -4.14 -20.77 -3.00
N HIS A 126 -3.15 -19.96 -2.63
CA HIS A 126 -2.35 -19.16 -3.58
C HIS A 126 -0.84 -19.39 -3.39
N ARG A 127 -0.22 -20.17 -4.27
CA ARG A 127 1.14 -20.73 -4.08
C ARG A 127 2.30 -19.95 -4.69
N ASP A 128 2.10 -19.01 -5.62
CA ASP A 128 3.17 -18.74 -6.59
C ASP A 128 3.88 -17.37 -6.48
N SER A 129 3.55 -16.50 -5.53
CA SER A 129 4.10 -15.12 -5.52
C SER A 129 4.30 -14.39 -4.17
N PRO A 130 3.60 -14.69 -3.06
CA PRO A 130 3.73 -13.91 -1.83
C PRO A 130 5.14 -13.82 -1.20
N PRO A 131 5.97 -14.90 -1.19
CA PRO A 131 7.32 -14.84 -0.62
C PRO A 131 8.26 -13.85 -1.33
N LEU A 132 8.14 -13.74 -2.66
CA LEU A 132 9.02 -12.88 -3.46
C LEU A 132 8.76 -11.38 -3.22
N PHE A 133 7.51 -11.01 -2.95
CA PHE A 133 7.16 -9.62 -2.66
C PHE A 133 7.65 -9.16 -1.28
N LEU A 134 7.52 -9.98 -0.23
CA LEU A 134 8.06 -9.59 1.08
C LEU A 134 9.57 -9.40 1.03
N LEU A 135 10.29 -10.30 0.35
CA LEU A 135 11.73 -10.17 0.21
C LEU A 135 12.12 -8.90 -0.58
N SER A 136 11.38 -8.57 -1.65
CA SER A 136 11.64 -7.33 -2.39
C SER A 136 11.42 -6.09 -1.53
N TRP A 137 10.36 -6.07 -0.70
CA TRP A 137 10.12 -4.96 0.23
C TRP A 137 11.26 -4.79 1.22
N LEU A 138 11.78 -5.88 1.80
CA LEU A 138 12.90 -5.81 2.73
C LEU A 138 14.19 -5.28 2.08
N ILE A 139 14.41 -5.58 0.80
CA ILE A 139 15.53 -5.03 0.03
C ILE A 139 15.35 -3.52 -0.18
N GLU A 140 14.13 -3.08 -0.51
CA GLU A 140 13.80 -1.65 -0.67
C GLU A 140 13.90 -0.90 0.68
N PHE A 141 13.64 -1.56 1.81
CA PHE A 141 13.65 -0.98 3.16
C PHE A 141 14.99 -1.14 3.89
N ALA A 142 16.12 -1.17 3.17
CA ALA A 142 17.42 -1.55 3.75
C ALA A 142 17.90 -0.71 4.96
N ASP A 143 17.50 0.56 5.07
CA ASP A 143 18.03 1.52 6.07
C ASP A 143 17.16 1.65 7.35
N ILE A 144 16.25 0.72 7.60
CA ILE A 144 15.33 0.78 8.75
C ILE A 144 16.04 0.55 10.10
N LYS A 145 15.49 1.14 11.16
CA LYS A 145 16.00 1.00 12.54
C LYS A 145 15.43 -0.20 13.27
N SER A 146 14.20 -0.59 12.95
CA SER A 146 13.54 -1.72 13.58
C SER A 146 12.62 -2.43 12.60
N LEU A 147 12.73 -3.76 12.57
CA LEU A 147 11.83 -4.66 11.89
C LEU A 147 11.10 -5.50 12.94
N THR A 148 9.76 -5.44 12.92
CA THR A 148 8.89 -6.36 13.67
C THR A 148 8.23 -7.30 12.68
N VAL A 149 8.28 -8.60 12.96
CA VAL A 149 7.62 -9.63 12.15
C VAL A 149 6.91 -10.62 13.06
N THR A 150 5.79 -11.15 12.59
CA THR A 150 5.09 -12.24 13.27
C THR A 150 5.67 -13.61 12.89
N ALA A 151 5.30 -14.65 13.65
CA ALA A 151 5.65 -16.02 13.31
C ALA A 151 5.06 -16.46 11.96
N THR A 152 3.89 -15.95 11.57
CA THR A 152 3.30 -16.22 10.26
C THR A 152 4.07 -15.54 9.14
N THR A 153 4.50 -14.30 9.32
CA THR A 153 5.38 -13.60 8.36
C THR A 153 6.66 -14.39 8.09
N LEU A 154 7.28 -14.95 9.13
CA LEU A 154 8.48 -15.78 8.99
C LEU A 154 8.25 -17.11 8.25
N GLN A 155 7.03 -17.63 8.22
CA GLN A 155 6.69 -18.82 7.43
C GLN A 155 6.50 -18.49 5.94
N VAL A 156 6.24 -17.22 5.62
CA VAL A 156 6.06 -16.74 4.25
C VAL A 156 7.41 -16.37 3.61
N LEU A 157 8.36 -15.87 4.39
CA LEU A 157 9.75 -15.59 3.97
C LEU A 157 10.55 -16.87 3.70
#